data_AF-A0A7K9CI09-F1
#
_entry.id   AF-A0A7K9CI09-F1
#
_cell.length_a   1.000
_cell.length_b   1.000
_cell.length_c   1.000
_cell.angle_alpha   90.00
_cell.angle_beta   90.00
_cell.angle_gamma   90.00
#
_symmetry.space_group_name_H-M   'P 1'
#
loop_
_entity.id
_entity.type
_entity.pdbx_description
1 polymer ?
#
loop_
_entity_poly.entity_id
_entity_poly.type
_entity_poly.pdbx_seq_one_letter_code
_entity_poly.pdbx_strand_id
1 'polypeptide(L)'
;WEMLTSFGQSLEPLLKTLKDLTGPDTCILCCYEQRTMGKNPEIERRYFELLQVDFELEKIPLDKHDEEYRSEDIHIVNIHRKLAVGQL
;
A
#
# COMPACT_ATOMS: atom_id res chain seq x y z
N TRP A 1 17.26 -14.38 0.18
CA TRP A 1 16.42 -15.30 0.94
C TRP A 1 16.11 -14.78 2.34
N GLU A 2 17.09 -14.28 3.11
CA GLU A 2 16.82 -13.67 4.44
C GLU A 2 16.06 -12.33 4.39
N MET A 3 16.33 -11.45 3.41
CA MET A 3 15.59 -10.18 3.25
C MET A 3 14.08 -10.36 3.02
N LEU A 4 13.68 -11.38 2.24
CA LEU A 4 12.25 -11.60 1.91
C LEU A 4 11.46 -12.16 3.11
N THR A 5 12.10 -12.89 4.02
CA THR A 5 11.49 -13.30 5.31
C THR A 5 11.19 -12.09 6.18
N SER A 6 12.05 -11.07 6.18
CA SER A 6 11.84 -9.83 6.93
C SER A 6 10.66 -9.01 6.38
N PHE A 7 10.53 -8.89 5.05
CA PHE A 7 9.39 -8.17 4.46
C PHE A 7 8.04 -8.78 4.83
N GLY A 8 7.89 -10.10 4.71
CA GLY A 8 6.64 -10.78 5.10
C GLY A 8 6.31 -10.59 6.58
N GLN A 9 7.30 -10.63 7.46
CA GLN A 9 7.13 -10.38 8.90
C GLN A 9 6.80 -8.92 9.24
N SER A 10 7.20 -7.98 8.38
CA SER A 10 6.96 -6.55 8.57
C SER A 10 5.60 -6.05 8.10
N LEU A 11 4.85 -6.85 7.32
CA LEU A 11 3.55 -6.44 6.77
C LEU A 11 2.54 -6.07 7.86
N GLU A 12 2.27 -6.98 8.79
CA GLU A 12 1.28 -6.76 9.85
C GLU A 12 1.68 -5.60 10.79
N PRO A 13 2.95 -5.48 11.25
CA PRO A 13 3.40 -4.30 11.97
C PRO A 13 3.20 -2.98 11.22
N LEU A 14 3.52 -2.94 9.91
CA LEU A 14 3.33 -1.73 9.09
C LEU A 14 1.84 -1.34 9.03
N LEU A 15 0.97 -2.30 8.74
CA LEU A 15 -0.48 -2.06 8.65
C LEU A 15 -1.05 -1.57 9.98
N LYS A 16 -0.58 -2.14 11.10
CA LYS A 16 -0.92 -1.65 12.43
C LYS A 16 -0.48 -0.20 12.62
N THR A 17 0.75 0.15 12.24
CA THR A 17 1.23 1.53 12.32
C THR A 17 0.41 2.49 11.47
N LEU A 18 0.03 2.12 10.24
CA LEU A 18 -0.85 2.95 9.41
C LEU A 18 -2.20 3.18 10.12
N LYS A 19 -2.81 2.13 10.67
CA LYS A 19 -4.09 2.23 11.37
C LYS A 19 -4.03 3.08 12.65
N ASP A 20 -2.95 2.96 13.40
CA ASP A 20 -2.76 3.69 14.65
C ASP A 20 -2.50 5.18 14.43
N LEU A 21 -1.85 5.55 13.32
CA LEU A 21 -1.43 6.93 13.06
C LEU A 21 -2.39 7.72 12.15
N THR A 22 -3.31 7.06 11.45
CA THR A 22 -4.16 7.72 10.45
C THR A 22 -5.56 8.02 10.97
N GLY A 23 -5.98 9.27 10.79
CA GLY A 23 -7.34 9.73 11.04
C GLY A 23 -8.23 9.67 9.80
N PRO A 24 -9.51 10.07 9.92
CA PRO A 24 -10.47 10.07 8.81
C PRO A 24 -10.03 10.92 7.61
N ASP A 25 -9.38 12.07 7.87
CA ASP A 25 -8.94 13.00 6.82
C ASP A 25 -7.49 12.78 6.38
N THR A 26 -6.83 11.73 6.88
CA THR A 26 -5.45 11.44 6.49
C THR A 26 -5.42 10.76 5.13
N CYS A 27 -4.78 11.40 4.15
CA CYS A 27 -4.42 10.79 2.88
C CYS A 27 -3.00 10.21 2.98
N ILE A 28 -2.85 8.91 2.74
CA ILE A 28 -1.55 8.24 2.71
C ILE A 28 -1.17 8.03 1.24
N LEU A 29 0.05 8.43 0.88
CA LEU A 29 0.65 8.13 -0.43
C LEU A 29 1.59 6.94 -0.31
N CYS A 30 1.25 5.82 -0.95
CA CYS A 30 2.12 4.66 -1.07
C CYS A 30 2.70 4.61 -2.48
N CYS A 31 4.02 4.76 -2.59
CA CYS A 31 4.76 4.59 -3.84
C CYS A 31 5.65 3.34 -3.72
N TYR A 32 5.54 2.42 -4.67
CA TYR A 32 6.33 1.19 -4.66
C TYR A 32 6.67 0.71 -6.07
N GLU A 33 7.78 -0.01 -6.20
CA GLU A 33 8.18 -0.72 -7.41
C GLU A 33 7.60 -2.15 -7.37
N GLN A 34 6.83 -2.52 -8.37
CA GLN A 34 6.32 -3.87 -8.55
C GLN A 34 7.45 -4.82 -8.93
N ARG A 35 7.55 -5.94 -8.22
CA ARG A 35 8.60 -6.94 -8.45
C ARG A 35 7.97 -8.30 -8.73
N THR A 36 8.26 -8.85 -9.90
CA THR A 36 7.66 -10.11 -10.38
C THR A 36 8.44 -11.36 -9.98
N MET A 37 9.68 -11.19 -9.50
CA MET A 37 10.57 -12.31 -9.18
C MET A 37 10.43 -12.80 -7.74
N GLY A 38 10.61 -14.11 -7.54
CA GLY A 38 10.66 -14.73 -6.21
C GLY A 38 9.32 -14.65 -5.48
N LYS A 39 9.34 -14.34 -4.18
CA LYS A 39 8.14 -14.24 -3.33
C LYS A 39 7.44 -12.88 -3.40
N ASN A 40 7.98 -11.91 -4.13
CA ASN A 40 7.44 -10.54 -4.16
C ASN A 40 5.97 -10.48 -4.63
N PRO A 41 5.53 -11.22 -5.68
CA PRO A 41 4.13 -11.19 -6.09
C PRO A 41 3.16 -11.65 -4.98
N GLU A 42 3.55 -12.65 -4.20
CA GLU A 42 2.73 -13.17 -3.09
C GLU A 42 2.68 -12.18 -1.92
N ILE A 43 3.82 -11.56 -1.59
CA ILE A 43 3.94 -10.56 -0.52
C ILE A 43 3.12 -9.31 -0.88
N GLU A 44 3.23 -8.83 -2.12
CA GLU A 44 2.47 -7.69 -2.64
C GLU A 44 0.96 -7.97 -2.57
N ARG A 45 0.53 -9.13 -3.07
CA ARG A 45 -0.88 -9.54 -2.99
C ARG A 45 -1.38 -9.56 -1.54
N ARG A 46 -0.64 -10.21 -0.63
CA ARG A 46 -1.02 -10.30 0.79
C ARG A 46 -1.06 -8.92 1.46
N TYR A 47 -0.12 -8.03 1.11
CA TYR A 47 -0.12 -6.65 1.62
C TYR A 47 -1.42 -5.94 1.26
N PHE A 48 -1.82 -5.96 -0.02
CA PHE A 48 -3.04 -5.31 -0.46
C PHE A 48 -4.31 -5.96 0.08
N GLU A 49 -4.37 -7.30 0.15
CA GLU A 49 -5.50 -8.01 0.76
C GLU A 49 -5.73 -7.60 2.22
N LEU A 50 -4.65 -7.50 3.01
CA LEU A 50 -4.75 -7.07 4.42
C LEU A 50 -5.05 -5.57 4.55
N LEU A 51 -4.45 -4.74 3.71
CA LEU A 51 -4.65 -3.29 3.72
C LEU A 51 -6.12 -2.94 3.39
N GLN A 52 -6.72 -3.63 2.42
CA GLN A 52 -8.12 -3.42 2.01
C GLN A 52 -9.15 -3.79 3.08
N VAL A 53 -8.76 -4.43 4.20
CA VAL A 53 -9.68 -4.66 5.32
C VAL A 53 -10.14 -3.32 5.90
N ASP A 54 -9.18 -2.46 6.25
CA ASP A 54 -9.41 -1.20 6.96
C ASP A 54 -9.33 0.05 6.06
N PHE A 55 -8.80 -0.07 4.84
CA PHE A 55 -8.54 1.06 3.95
C PHE A 55 -9.19 0.90 2.57
N GLU A 56 -9.50 2.03 1.95
CA GLU A 56 -9.83 2.16 0.52
C GLU A 56 -8.58 2.55 -0.26
N LEU A 57 -8.43 2.01 -1.47
CA LEU A 57 -7.25 2.16 -2.30
C LEU A 57 -7.65 2.70 -3.68
N GLU A 58 -6.96 3.74 -4.13
CA GLU A 58 -7.10 4.27 -5.48
C GLU A 58 -5.71 4.36 -6.11
N LYS A 59 -5.50 3.63 -7.22
CA LYS A 59 -4.27 3.72 -7.98
C LYS A 59 -4.24 5.03 -8.76
N ILE A 60 -3.16 5.79 -8.63
CA ILE A 60 -2.93 6.98 -9.44
C ILE A 60 -2.51 6.54 -10.86
N PRO A 61 -3.18 7.04 -11.91
CA PRO A 61 -2.78 6.82 -13.29
C PRO A 61 -1.36 7.32 -13.61
N LEU A 62 -0.62 6.59 -14.46
CA LEU A 62 0.77 6.90 -14.82
C LEU A 62 0.94 8.26 -15.52
N ASP A 63 -0.10 8.73 -16.21
CA ASP A 63 -0.13 10.06 -16.83
C ASP A 63 -0.25 11.21 -15.81
N LYS A 64 -0.57 10.91 -14.55
CA LYS A 64 -0.50 11.86 -13.43
C LYS A 64 0.84 11.82 -12.68
N HIS A 65 1.74 10.91 -13.01
CA HIS A 65 3.11 10.92 -12.48
C HIS A 65 3.94 11.98 -13.23
N ASP A 66 5.11 12.33 -12.68
CA ASP A 66 6.07 13.20 -13.37
C ASP A 66 6.44 12.64 -14.75
N GLU A 67 6.60 13.50 -15.74
CA GLU A 67 6.84 13.09 -17.14
C GLU A 67 8.16 12.35 -17.33
N GLU A 68 9.21 12.77 -16.61
CA GLU A 68 10.56 12.21 -16.68
C GLU A 68 10.78 11.14 -15.60
N TYR A 69 10.31 11.40 -14.38
CA TYR A 69 10.56 10.55 -13.21
C TYR A 69 9.41 9.57 -12.93
N ARG A 70 9.08 8.73 -13.93
CA ARG A 70 8.07 7.67 -13.82
C ARG A 70 8.51 6.35 -14.46
N SER A 71 7.85 5.27 -14.05
CA SER A 71 8.01 3.93 -14.64
C SER A 71 6.68 3.18 -14.60
N GLU A 72 6.43 2.30 -15.57
CA GLU A 72 5.26 1.40 -15.58
C GLU A 72 5.31 0.40 -14.41
N ASP A 73 6.50 0.10 -13.91
CA ASP A 73 6.71 -0.77 -12.75
C ASP A 73 6.59 -0.02 -11.42
N ILE A 74 6.53 1.32 -11.41
CA ILE A 74 6.38 2.12 -10.20
C ILE A 74 4.94 2.61 -10.08
N HIS A 75 4.24 2.13 -9.06
CA HIS A 75 2.84 2.48 -8.81
C HIS A 75 2.74 3.45 -7.64
N ILE A 76 1.84 4.43 -7.76
CA ILE A 76 1.42 5.27 -6.65
C ILE A 76 -0.03 4.97 -6.33
N VAL A 77 -0.32 4.78 -5.04
CA VAL A 77 -1.65 4.45 -4.52
C VAL A 77 -2.02 5.45 -3.44
N ASN A 78 -3.17 6.09 -3.60
CA ASN A 78 -3.85 6.83 -2.55
C ASN A 78 -4.54 5.83 -1.63
N ILE A 79 -4.29 5.94 -0.33
CA ILE A 79 -4.89 5.07 0.69
C ILE A 79 -5.64 5.95 1.68
N HIS A 80 -6.91 5.64 1.90
CA HIS A 80 -7.78 6.34 2.84
C HIS A 80 -8.39 5.35 3.82
N ARG A 81 -8.51 5.77 5.09
CA ARG A 81 -9.12 4.92 6.12
C ARG A 81 -10.63 4.83 5.86
N LYS A 82 -11.18 3.61 5.88
CA LYS A 82 -12.63 3.42 5.82
C LYS A 82 -13.29 4.07 7.03
N LEU A 83 -14.39 4.78 6.80
CA LEU A 83 -15.24 5.25 7.88
C LEU A 83 -15.94 4.03 8.52
N ALA A 84 -15.84 3.89 9.83
CA ALA A 84 -16.60 2.87 10.54
C ALA A 84 -18.10 3.21 10.45
N VAL A 85 -18.93 2.21 10.14
CA VAL A 85 -20.40 2.34 10.19
C VAL A 85 -20.78 2.66 11.64
N GLY A 86 -21.05 3.94 11.92
CA GLY A 86 -21.31 4.46 13.26
C GLY A 86 -20.73 5.85 13.55
N GLN A 87 -19.99 6.46 12.62
CA GLN A 87 -19.47 7.83 12.73
C GLN A 87 -20.19 8.85 11.84
N LEU A 88 -21.41 8.53 11.38
CA LEU A 88 -22.33 9.46 10.70
C LEU A 88 -23.52 9.79 11.60
#